data_AF-R9GRV8-F1
#
_entry.id   AF-R9GRV8-F1
#
_cell.length_a   1.000
_cell.length_b   1.000
_cell.length_c   1.000
_cell.angle_alpha   90.00
_cell.angle_beta   90.00
_cell.angle_gamma   90.00
#
_symmetry.space_group_name_H-M   'P 1'
#
loop_
_entity.id
_entity.type
_entity.pdbx_description
1 polymer ?
#
loop_
_entity_poly.entity_id
_entity_poly.type
_entity_poly.pdbx_seq_one_letter_code
_entity_poly.pdbx_strand_id
1 'polypeptide(L)'
;MVEKPTAAAHPCFDVKARHTHARVHLPVAPKCNISCNYCNRKYDCVNESRPGVCSALLSPYQAVEYLKELDTHIEKLSVIGIAGPGDPFANPEETLETMRLAKAQFPDKIFCLSTNGLNLKPYIDELALLNVTHVTITINAVDPDIGSSIYAWIRHEKKIYRGRAAAEIIIKNQLECIPLLKAKGITVKINSVILPGVNDHHIEEVAKMVASLGADVMNCIPVLPTKDTAFEDIDKPSGPLMKEVRKVAKKHLGLMTHCSRCRADAAGLLGHDFTEAYGMLREYAMRPLKSTDDRPYAAVGTREGALVNMHLGEAESLYIFKQTPSGFQFIEERVTPPAGCGDSRWKDLADSLADCRAILVEGVGAKPLKILQHAGIRVIQMSGIIDEGLEGVYYNKEVKAVKMPDAFKCGDSCRGDAQGCA
;
A
#
# COMPACT_ATOMS: atom_id res chain seq x y z
N MET A 1 -12.45 -33.11 -21.63
CA MET A 1 -11.98 -31.72 -21.78
C MET A 1 -12.60 -30.95 -20.63
N VAL A 2 -11.81 -30.63 -19.61
CA VAL A 2 -12.32 -29.83 -18.48
C VAL A 2 -12.38 -28.38 -18.99
N GLU A 3 -13.59 -27.85 -19.13
CA GLU A 3 -13.78 -26.43 -19.46
C GLU A 3 -13.04 -25.60 -18.41
N LYS A 4 -12.08 -24.79 -18.86
CA LYS A 4 -11.49 -23.75 -18.01
C LYS A 4 -12.64 -22.83 -17.57
N PRO A 5 -12.74 -22.48 -16.27
CA PRO A 5 -13.72 -21.49 -15.82
C PRO A 5 -13.57 -20.24 -16.68
N THR A 6 -14.69 -19.68 -17.15
CA THR A 6 -14.71 -18.41 -17.88
C THR A 6 -13.87 -17.41 -17.10
N ALA A 7 -12.70 -17.06 -17.64
CA ALA A 7 -11.75 -16.20 -16.95
C ALA A 7 -12.45 -14.90 -16.55
N ALA A 8 -12.41 -14.56 -15.26
CA ALA A 8 -12.90 -13.28 -14.78
C ALA A 8 -12.30 -12.16 -15.66
N ALA A 9 -13.12 -11.17 -16.03
CA ALA A 9 -12.70 -10.18 -17.01
C ALA A 9 -12.04 -8.97 -16.32
N HIS A 10 -10.82 -8.62 -16.72
CA HIS A 10 -10.09 -7.52 -16.09
C HIS A 10 -10.48 -6.16 -16.70
N PRO A 11 -11.01 -5.18 -15.95
CA PRO A 11 -11.55 -3.91 -16.49
C PRO A 11 -10.51 -3.02 -17.20
N CYS A 12 -9.23 -3.11 -16.84
CA CYS A 12 -8.15 -2.39 -17.53
C CYS A 12 -7.73 -3.02 -18.85
N PHE A 13 -7.92 -4.34 -19.03
CA PHE A 13 -7.45 -5.08 -20.20
C PHE A 13 -8.60 -5.48 -21.14
N ASP A 14 -9.82 -5.63 -20.61
CA ASP A 14 -11.05 -5.88 -21.36
C ASP A 14 -11.97 -4.66 -21.33
N VAL A 15 -12.17 -4.05 -22.49
CA VAL A 15 -13.04 -2.88 -22.68
C VAL A 15 -14.49 -3.16 -22.29
N LYS A 16 -14.97 -4.40 -22.48
CA LYS A 16 -16.35 -4.79 -22.12
C LYS A 16 -16.51 -4.94 -20.61
N ALA A 17 -15.43 -5.28 -19.91
CA ALA A 17 -15.43 -5.47 -18.46
C ALA A 17 -15.40 -4.15 -17.67
N ARG A 18 -14.96 -3.04 -18.29
CA ARG A 18 -14.71 -1.75 -17.60
C ARG A 18 -15.89 -1.22 -16.77
N HIS A 19 -17.12 -1.50 -17.20
CA HIS A 19 -18.36 -1.01 -16.59
C HIS A 19 -19.10 -2.08 -15.77
N THR A 20 -18.57 -3.30 -15.72
CA THR A 20 -19.26 -4.46 -15.12
C THR A 20 -18.43 -5.19 -14.07
N HIS A 21 -17.11 -5.00 -14.09
CA HIS A 21 -16.17 -5.68 -13.22
C HIS A 21 -15.41 -4.64 -12.39
N ALA A 22 -15.50 -4.77 -11.08
CA ALA A 22 -14.84 -3.89 -10.14
C ALA A 22 -13.41 -4.34 -9.84
N ARG A 23 -12.60 -3.38 -9.41
CA ARG A 23 -11.20 -3.52 -9.03
C ARG A 23 -10.93 -2.81 -7.72
N VAL A 24 -9.91 -3.26 -7.01
CA VAL A 24 -9.38 -2.60 -5.82
C VAL A 24 -7.86 -2.50 -5.93
N HIS A 25 -7.30 -1.37 -5.52
CA HIS A 25 -5.88 -1.20 -5.30
C HIS A 25 -5.57 -1.19 -3.80
N LEU A 26 -4.61 -2.01 -3.39
CA LEU A 26 -4.16 -2.14 -2.00
C LEU A 26 -2.89 -1.31 -1.78
N PRO A 27 -2.92 -0.25 -0.95
CA PRO A 27 -1.81 0.68 -0.81
C PRO A 27 -0.77 0.20 0.22
N VAL A 28 0.00 -0.81 -0.18
CA VAL A 28 0.99 -1.48 0.68
C VAL A 28 2.44 -1.15 0.32
N ALA A 29 2.67 -0.37 -0.74
CA ALA A 29 4.01 -0.15 -1.31
C ALA A 29 4.45 1.32 -1.24
N PRO A 30 4.81 1.88 -0.06
CA PRO A 30 5.11 3.32 0.10
C PRO A 30 6.46 3.76 -0.47
N LYS A 31 7.50 2.91 -0.41
CA LYS A 31 8.85 3.27 -0.88
C LYS A 31 8.88 3.28 -2.41
N CYS A 32 9.76 4.07 -3.00
CA CYS A 32 10.09 3.99 -4.42
C CYS A 32 11.61 4.00 -4.60
N ASN A 33 12.08 3.21 -5.55
CA ASN A 33 13.50 3.05 -5.89
C ASN A 33 13.95 3.96 -7.05
N ILE A 34 13.06 4.80 -7.60
CA ILE A 34 13.39 5.80 -8.62
C ILE A 34 12.80 7.17 -8.26
N SER A 35 13.29 8.22 -8.92
CA SER A 35 12.66 9.53 -8.90
C SER A 35 12.48 10.03 -10.32
N CYS A 36 11.22 10.13 -10.76
CA CYS A 36 10.87 10.68 -12.06
C CYS A 36 10.75 12.21 -11.95
N ASN A 37 11.18 12.94 -12.98
CA ASN A 37 11.13 14.40 -13.01
C ASN A 37 9.70 14.99 -13.03
N TYR A 38 8.69 14.16 -13.29
CA TYR A 38 7.26 14.50 -13.23
C TYR A 38 6.53 13.96 -11.98
N CYS A 39 7.27 13.42 -10.99
CA CYS A 39 6.70 12.78 -9.80
C CYS A 39 7.05 13.56 -8.53
N ASN A 40 6.04 13.81 -7.69
CA ASN A 40 6.23 14.31 -6.33
C ASN A 40 5.70 13.26 -5.34
N ARG A 41 6.56 12.82 -4.42
CA ARG A 41 6.28 11.74 -3.47
C ARG A 41 5.28 12.10 -2.37
N LYS A 42 4.88 13.38 -2.30
CA LYS A 42 3.73 13.79 -1.49
C LYS A 42 2.41 13.21 -2.04
N TYR A 43 2.40 12.73 -3.28
CA TYR A 43 1.24 12.14 -3.96
C TYR A 43 1.52 10.69 -4.41
N ASP A 44 0.46 9.98 -4.80
CA ASP A 44 0.56 8.64 -5.40
C ASP A 44 1.47 8.60 -6.64
N CYS A 45 2.02 7.41 -6.91
CA CYS A 45 2.81 7.13 -8.09
C CYS A 45 2.05 7.52 -9.37
N VAL A 46 2.58 8.55 -10.02
CA VAL A 46 2.02 9.20 -11.21
C VAL A 46 2.04 8.32 -12.46
N ASN A 47 2.73 7.18 -12.39
CA ASN A 47 2.80 6.20 -13.47
C ASN A 47 1.51 5.38 -13.61
N GLU A 48 0.69 5.28 -12.54
CA GLU A 48 -0.60 4.57 -12.56
C GLU A 48 -1.77 5.45 -12.06
N SER A 49 -1.53 6.49 -11.25
CA SER A 49 -2.53 7.32 -10.53
C SER A 49 -2.46 8.83 -10.83
N ARG A 50 -3.56 9.61 -10.64
CA ARG A 50 -3.57 11.05 -10.18
C ARG A 50 -4.95 11.76 -10.10
N PRO A 51 -5.12 12.89 -9.34
CA PRO A 51 -4.34 13.42 -8.21
C PRO A 51 -5.06 13.26 -6.85
N GLY A 52 -4.32 12.80 -5.84
CA GLY A 52 -4.75 12.61 -4.47
C GLY A 52 -3.66 11.81 -3.75
N VAL A 53 -3.34 12.17 -2.51
CA VAL A 53 -2.49 11.32 -1.65
C VAL A 53 -3.29 10.06 -1.36
N CYS A 54 -2.67 8.88 -1.41
CA CYS A 54 -3.26 7.68 -0.85
C CYS A 54 -3.86 7.99 0.53
N SER A 55 -5.12 7.59 0.76
CA SER A 55 -5.88 8.03 1.93
C SER A 55 -5.27 7.50 3.23
N ALA A 56 -4.64 6.33 3.18
CA ALA A 56 -3.84 5.72 4.24
C ALA A 56 -2.94 4.63 3.66
N LEU A 57 -1.87 4.26 4.36
CA LEU A 57 -1.05 3.09 4.04
C LEU A 57 -1.54 1.89 4.84
N LEU A 58 -1.52 0.71 4.23
CA LEU A 58 -1.86 -0.54 4.91
C LEU A 58 -0.63 -1.45 4.99
N SER A 59 -0.53 -2.19 6.09
CA SER A 59 0.26 -3.41 6.17
C SER A 59 -0.40 -4.54 5.36
N PRO A 60 0.33 -5.62 5.05
CA PRO A 60 -0.24 -6.77 4.35
C PRO A 60 -1.50 -7.34 5.01
N TYR A 61 -1.51 -7.46 6.34
CA TYR A 61 -2.67 -7.97 7.07
C TYR A 61 -3.87 -7.02 6.98
N GLN A 62 -3.66 -5.74 7.29
CA GLN A 62 -4.72 -4.73 7.20
C GLN A 62 -5.31 -4.65 5.79
N ALA A 63 -4.47 -4.82 4.75
CA ALA A 63 -4.92 -4.82 3.36
C ALA A 63 -5.85 -5.98 3.03
N VAL A 64 -5.61 -7.17 3.57
CA VAL A 64 -6.50 -8.33 3.37
C VAL A 64 -7.80 -8.19 4.17
N GLU A 65 -7.75 -7.69 5.40
CA GLU A 65 -8.96 -7.44 6.17
C GLU A 65 -9.83 -6.34 5.55
N TYR A 66 -9.20 -5.26 5.06
CA TYR A 66 -9.87 -4.24 4.25
C TYR A 66 -10.51 -4.82 2.98
N LEU A 67 -9.78 -5.70 2.29
CA LEU A 67 -10.27 -6.37 1.09
C LEU A 67 -11.49 -7.27 1.38
N LYS A 68 -11.50 -8.00 2.50
CA LYS A 68 -12.65 -8.80 2.94
C LYS A 68 -13.89 -7.95 3.12
N GLU A 69 -13.75 -6.82 3.81
CA GLU A 69 -14.88 -5.92 4.01
C GLU A 69 -15.38 -5.38 2.67
N LEU A 70 -14.49 -4.88 1.81
CA LEU A 70 -14.85 -4.37 0.48
C LEU A 70 -15.58 -5.39 -0.39
N ASP A 71 -15.20 -6.67 -0.30
CA ASP A 71 -15.84 -7.73 -1.08
C ASP A 71 -17.31 -7.95 -0.69
N THR A 72 -17.72 -7.52 0.50
CA THR A 72 -19.13 -7.53 0.93
C THR A 72 -19.94 -6.35 0.40
N HIS A 73 -19.27 -5.22 0.11
CA HIS A 73 -19.92 -3.98 -0.36
C HIS A 73 -19.86 -3.78 -1.88
N ILE A 74 -18.86 -4.35 -2.56
CA ILE A 74 -18.62 -4.13 -3.99
C ILE A 74 -18.99 -5.38 -4.77
N GLU A 75 -20.12 -5.33 -5.46
CA GLU A 75 -20.51 -6.38 -6.40
C GLU A 75 -19.46 -6.56 -7.52
N LYS A 76 -19.18 -7.82 -7.87
CA LYS A 76 -18.24 -8.21 -8.95
C LYS A 76 -16.84 -7.60 -8.77
N LEU A 77 -16.36 -7.49 -7.54
CA LEU A 77 -14.95 -7.22 -7.25
C LEU A 77 -14.10 -8.40 -7.75
N SER A 78 -13.51 -8.23 -8.92
CA SER A 78 -12.87 -9.31 -9.68
C SER A 78 -11.35 -9.19 -9.73
N VAL A 79 -10.82 -7.97 -9.53
CA VAL A 79 -9.39 -7.68 -9.64
C VAL A 79 -8.85 -7.05 -8.36
N ILE A 80 -7.77 -7.63 -7.85
CA ILE A 80 -6.96 -7.09 -6.76
C ILE A 80 -5.63 -6.60 -7.36
N GLY A 81 -5.36 -5.31 -7.22
CA GLY A 81 -4.16 -4.66 -7.73
C GLY A 81 -3.26 -4.14 -6.62
N ILE A 82 -1.95 -4.14 -6.86
CA ILE A 82 -0.98 -3.37 -6.07
C ILE A 82 -0.26 -2.40 -7.02
N ALA A 83 -0.45 -1.10 -6.79
CA ALA A 83 0.00 -0.05 -7.71
C ALA A 83 0.77 1.11 -7.05
N GLY A 84 0.96 1.09 -5.73
CA GLY A 84 1.66 2.17 -5.03
C GLY A 84 1.35 2.24 -3.54
N PRO A 85 1.56 3.41 -2.88
CA PRO A 85 1.80 4.74 -3.49
C PRO A 85 3.17 4.98 -4.14
N GLY A 86 4.16 4.16 -3.85
CA GLY A 86 5.50 4.15 -4.45
C GLY A 86 5.62 3.11 -5.57
N ASP A 87 6.61 2.22 -5.46
CA ASP A 87 6.80 1.08 -6.37
C ASP A 87 6.72 -0.26 -5.61
N PRO A 88 5.94 -1.25 -6.08
CA PRO A 88 5.82 -2.54 -5.40
C PRO A 88 7.17 -3.24 -5.17
N PHE A 89 8.12 -3.18 -6.10
CA PHE A 89 9.44 -3.84 -5.95
C PHE A 89 10.52 -2.96 -5.32
N ALA A 90 10.13 -1.78 -4.84
CA ALA A 90 10.83 -1.10 -3.75
C ALA A 90 10.33 -1.54 -2.35
N ASN A 91 9.23 -2.29 -2.28
CA ASN A 91 8.60 -2.86 -1.08
C ASN A 91 8.25 -4.35 -1.32
N PRO A 92 9.22 -5.19 -1.74
CA PRO A 92 8.92 -6.54 -2.21
C PRO A 92 8.32 -7.42 -1.11
N GLU A 93 8.78 -7.27 0.13
CA GLU A 93 8.28 -8.02 1.29
C GLU A 93 6.79 -7.74 1.52
N GLU A 94 6.42 -6.46 1.64
CA GLU A 94 5.04 -6.05 1.89
C GLU A 94 4.12 -6.40 0.69
N THR A 95 4.62 -6.22 -0.54
CA THR A 95 3.87 -6.52 -1.77
C THR A 95 3.54 -8.02 -1.88
N LEU A 96 4.56 -8.87 -1.79
CA LEU A 96 4.41 -10.31 -1.98
C LEU A 96 3.62 -10.94 -0.83
N GLU A 97 3.84 -10.48 0.40
CA GLU A 97 3.06 -10.96 1.54
C GLU A 97 1.58 -10.61 1.42
N THR A 98 1.26 -9.39 0.97
CA THR A 98 -0.13 -9.00 0.71
C THR A 98 -0.77 -9.92 -0.34
N MET A 99 -0.05 -10.24 -1.41
CA MET A 99 -0.53 -11.14 -2.45
C MET A 99 -0.71 -12.58 -1.94
N ARG A 100 0.22 -13.10 -1.13
CA ARG A 100 0.08 -14.44 -0.50
C ARG A 100 -1.17 -14.54 0.35
N LEU A 101 -1.34 -13.59 1.27
CA LEU A 101 -2.49 -13.55 2.18
C LEU A 101 -3.80 -13.35 1.41
N ALA A 102 -3.84 -12.44 0.43
CA ALA A 102 -5.02 -12.22 -0.39
C ALA A 102 -5.35 -13.44 -1.25
N LYS A 103 -4.36 -14.13 -1.82
CA LYS A 103 -4.59 -15.34 -2.64
C LYS A 103 -5.17 -16.49 -1.82
N ALA A 104 -4.74 -16.65 -0.58
CA ALA A 104 -5.28 -17.66 0.33
C ALA A 104 -6.77 -17.43 0.64
N GLN A 105 -7.20 -16.17 0.72
CA GLN A 105 -8.60 -15.80 1.02
C GLN A 105 -9.47 -15.69 -0.24
N PHE A 106 -8.87 -15.27 -1.37
CA PHE A 106 -9.57 -14.97 -2.62
C PHE A 106 -8.92 -15.68 -3.81
N PRO A 107 -8.96 -17.03 -3.85
CA PRO A 107 -8.28 -17.81 -4.88
C PRO A 107 -8.80 -17.54 -6.30
N ASP A 108 -10.06 -17.14 -6.44
CA ASP A 108 -10.73 -16.93 -7.74
C ASP A 108 -10.54 -15.54 -8.33
N LYS A 109 -10.00 -14.58 -7.56
CA LYS A 109 -9.81 -13.20 -8.03
C LYS A 109 -8.53 -13.06 -8.84
N ILE A 110 -8.56 -12.14 -9.80
CA ILE A 110 -7.42 -11.78 -10.62
C ILE A 110 -6.46 -10.91 -9.82
N PHE A 111 -5.19 -11.26 -9.82
CA PHE A 111 -4.13 -10.40 -9.31
C PHE A 111 -3.46 -9.62 -10.44
N CYS A 112 -3.32 -8.31 -10.23
CA CYS A 112 -2.55 -7.43 -11.10
C CYS A 112 -1.56 -6.56 -10.32
N LEU A 113 -0.55 -6.06 -11.00
CA LEU A 113 0.48 -5.22 -10.40
C LEU A 113 0.98 -4.16 -11.38
N SER A 114 1.32 -2.99 -10.88
CA SER A 114 1.99 -1.93 -11.66
C SER A 114 3.33 -1.56 -11.04
N THR A 115 4.38 -1.52 -11.84
CA THR A 115 5.74 -1.22 -11.38
C THR A 115 6.50 -0.36 -12.40
N ASN A 116 7.54 0.32 -11.94
CA ASN A 116 8.55 0.93 -12.80
C ASN A 116 9.52 -0.09 -13.41
N GLY A 117 9.55 -1.35 -12.95
CA GLY A 117 10.32 -2.44 -13.55
C GLY A 117 11.80 -2.53 -13.15
N LEU A 118 12.35 -1.57 -12.39
CA LEU A 118 13.79 -1.57 -12.04
C LEU A 118 14.23 -2.81 -11.25
N ASN A 119 13.41 -3.26 -10.29
CA ASN A 119 13.74 -4.36 -9.39
C ASN A 119 12.78 -5.56 -9.53
N LEU A 120 12.00 -5.64 -10.62
CA LEU A 120 10.99 -6.68 -10.79
C LEU A 120 11.59 -8.07 -11.04
N LYS A 121 12.68 -8.15 -11.82
CA LYS A 121 13.25 -9.39 -12.34
C LYS A 121 13.36 -10.55 -11.33
N PRO A 122 13.89 -10.36 -10.10
CA PRO A 122 14.06 -11.47 -9.15
C PRO A 122 12.76 -12.10 -8.65
N TYR A 123 11.62 -11.41 -8.82
CA TYR A 123 10.33 -11.82 -8.25
C TYR A 123 9.37 -12.40 -9.28
N ILE A 124 9.74 -12.45 -10.56
CA ILE A 124 8.85 -12.91 -11.66
C ILE A 124 8.39 -14.36 -11.44
N ASP A 125 9.28 -15.25 -10.99
CA ASP A 125 8.92 -16.64 -10.69
C ASP A 125 7.88 -16.72 -9.58
N GLU A 126 8.03 -15.90 -8.54
CA GLU A 126 7.09 -15.87 -7.43
C GLU A 126 5.74 -15.28 -7.82
N LEU A 127 5.71 -14.22 -8.63
CA LEU A 127 4.46 -13.67 -9.18
C LEU A 127 3.68 -14.73 -9.96
N ALA A 128 4.37 -15.56 -10.73
CA ALA A 128 3.75 -16.67 -11.46
C ALA A 128 3.16 -17.71 -10.50
N LEU A 129 3.89 -18.09 -9.43
CA LEU A 129 3.38 -19.00 -8.40
C LEU A 129 2.14 -18.45 -7.69
N LEU A 130 2.07 -17.13 -7.48
CA LEU A 130 0.93 -16.44 -6.89
C LEU A 130 -0.25 -16.26 -7.86
N ASN A 131 -0.14 -16.76 -9.10
CA ASN A 131 -1.11 -16.59 -10.17
C ASN A 131 -1.41 -15.10 -10.49
N VAL A 132 -0.39 -14.25 -10.43
CA VAL A 132 -0.48 -12.90 -11.00
C VAL A 132 -0.59 -13.04 -12.51
N THR A 133 -1.69 -12.55 -13.08
CA THR A 133 -1.98 -12.73 -14.51
C THR A 133 -1.66 -11.49 -15.33
N HIS A 134 -1.58 -10.32 -14.70
CA HIS A 134 -1.39 -9.04 -15.37
C HIS A 134 -0.33 -8.20 -14.67
N VAL A 135 0.72 -7.80 -15.40
CA VAL A 135 1.76 -6.90 -14.90
C VAL A 135 1.86 -5.70 -15.83
N THR A 136 1.81 -4.51 -15.25
CA THR A 136 2.07 -3.25 -15.95
C THR A 136 3.49 -2.79 -15.62
N ILE A 137 4.30 -2.54 -16.65
CA ILE A 137 5.62 -1.91 -16.53
C ILE A 137 5.55 -0.50 -17.11
N THR A 138 6.05 0.50 -16.38
CA THR A 138 6.16 1.85 -16.92
C THR A 138 7.49 2.06 -17.61
N ILE A 139 7.46 2.20 -18.94
CA ILE A 139 8.64 2.42 -19.79
C ILE A 139 8.41 3.72 -20.58
N ASN A 140 9.15 4.76 -20.24
CA ASN A 140 8.99 6.08 -20.88
C ASN A 140 10.00 6.36 -21.99
N ALA A 141 11.08 5.59 -22.06
CA ALA A 141 12.13 5.71 -23.05
C ALA A 141 12.86 4.39 -23.23
N VAL A 142 13.38 4.15 -24.43
CA VAL A 142 14.35 3.07 -24.75
C VAL A 142 15.71 3.62 -25.20
N ASP A 143 15.83 4.95 -25.24
CA ASP A 143 17.08 5.68 -25.50
C ASP A 143 17.57 6.25 -24.15
N PRO A 144 18.80 5.93 -23.71
CA PRO A 144 19.36 6.47 -22.49
C PRO A 144 19.48 7.99 -22.42
N ASP A 145 19.67 8.69 -23.54
CA ASP A 145 19.76 10.16 -23.53
C ASP A 145 18.42 10.77 -23.17
N ILE A 146 17.35 10.31 -23.82
CA ILE A 146 15.96 10.70 -23.49
C ILE A 146 15.62 10.26 -22.06
N GLY A 147 15.94 9.02 -21.69
CA GLY A 147 15.70 8.49 -20.35
C GLY A 147 16.39 9.30 -19.24
N SER A 148 17.59 9.84 -19.51
CA SER A 148 18.35 10.65 -18.56
C SER A 148 17.65 11.97 -18.20
N SER A 149 16.85 12.52 -19.11
CA SER A 149 16.03 13.70 -18.87
C SER A 149 14.75 13.37 -18.09
N ILE A 150 14.32 12.11 -18.06
CA ILE A 150 13.06 11.68 -17.42
C ILE A 150 13.29 11.28 -15.96
N TYR A 151 14.40 10.61 -15.66
CA TYR A 151 14.71 10.10 -14.33
C TYR A 151 15.78 10.96 -13.64
N ALA A 152 15.42 11.64 -12.55
CA ALA A 152 16.36 12.41 -11.74
C ALA A 152 17.46 11.51 -11.15
N TRP A 153 17.04 10.34 -10.66
CA TRP A 153 17.93 9.33 -10.10
C TRP A 153 17.22 7.98 -9.99
N ILE A 154 18.02 6.91 -9.91
CA ILE A 154 17.57 5.58 -9.51
C ILE A 154 18.41 5.05 -8.36
N ARG A 155 17.85 4.16 -7.54
CA ARG A 155 18.56 3.43 -6.49
C ARG A 155 18.54 1.94 -6.82
N HIS A 156 19.68 1.42 -7.27
CA HIS A 156 19.86 0.03 -7.67
C HIS A 156 21.05 -0.56 -6.90
N GLU A 157 20.92 -1.78 -6.38
CA GLU A 157 21.97 -2.46 -5.59
C GLU A 157 22.57 -1.60 -4.47
N LYS A 158 21.69 -0.87 -3.74
CA LYS A 158 22.05 0.06 -2.65
C LYS A 158 22.88 1.29 -3.08
N LYS A 159 23.10 1.50 -4.39
CA LYS A 159 23.78 2.67 -4.96
C LYS A 159 22.80 3.60 -5.67
N ILE A 160 23.09 4.90 -5.66
CA ILE A 160 22.31 5.91 -6.39
C ILE A 160 23.03 6.24 -7.70
N TYR A 161 22.31 6.13 -8.82
CA TYR A 161 22.77 6.49 -10.15
C TYR A 161 22.00 7.71 -10.66
N ARG A 162 22.63 8.52 -11.52
CA ARG A 162 22.04 9.71 -12.16
C ARG A 162 22.42 9.80 -13.63
N GLY A 163 21.72 10.65 -14.38
CA GLY A 163 21.99 10.92 -15.79
C GLY A 163 21.90 9.67 -16.65
N ARG A 164 22.73 9.61 -17.69
CA ARG A 164 22.74 8.51 -18.67
C ARG A 164 22.92 7.13 -18.02
N ALA A 165 23.83 7.00 -17.05
CA ALA A 165 24.06 5.73 -16.36
C ALA A 165 22.81 5.20 -15.63
N ALA A 166 22.01 6.09 -15.03
CA ALA A 166 20.72 5.72 -14.44
C ALA A 166 19.75 5.22 -15.51
N ALA A 167 19.68 5.92 -16.65
CA ALA A 167 18.80 5.57 -17.75
C ALA A 167 19.16 4.21 -18.37
N GLU A 168 20.44 3.94 -18.60
CA GLU A 168 20.91 2.66 -19.13
C GLU A 168 20.51 1.49 -18.22
N ILE A 169 20.71 1.64 -16.91
CA ILE A 169 20.37 0.59 -15.94
C ILE A 169 18.86 0.35 -15.90
N ILE A 170 18.04 1.39 -15.79
CA ILE A 170 16.58 1.19 -15.66
C ILE A 170 15.98 0.63 -16.95
N ILE A 171 16.39 1.14 -18.12
CA ILE A 171 15.91 0.65 -19.43
C ILE A 171 16.25 -0.83 -19.59
N LYS A 172 17.51 -1.21 -19.30
CA LYS A 172 17.94 -2.61 -19.37
C LYS A 172 17.08 -3.51 -18.47
N ASN A 173 16.92 -3.15 -17.20
CA ASN A 173 16.15 -3.95 -16.25
C ASN A 173 14.66 -4.07 -16.66
N GLN A 174 14.05 -2.97 -17.11
CA GLN A 174 12.66 -2.96 -17.58
C GLN A 174 12.45 -3.88 -18.78
N LEU A 175 13.30 -3.76 -19.80
CA LEU A 175 13.17 -4.52 -21.05
C LEU A 175 13.44 -6.01 -20.83
N GLU A 176 14.41 -6.38 -19.98
CA GLU A 176 14.67 -7.78 -19.62
C GLU A 176 13.48 -8.45 -18.92
N CYS A 177 12.65 -7.69 -18.20
CA CYS A 177 11.49 -8.26 -17.50
C CYS A 177 10.38 -8.72 -18.46
N ILE A 178 10.21 -8.07 -19.62
CA ILE A 178 9.11 -8.37 -20.55
C ILE A 178 9.13 -9.83 -21.01
N PRO A 179 10.19 -10.36 -21.66
CA PRO A 179 10.20 -11.74 -22.13
C PRO A 179 10.13 -12.75 -20.98
N LEU A 180 10.67 -12.40 -19.79
CA LEU A 180 10.59 -13.26 -18.61
C LEU A 180 9.16 -13.39 -18.08
N LEU A 181 8.39 -12.29 -18.02
CA LEU A 181 6.96 -12.33 -17.68
C LEU A 181 6.18 -13.13 -18.72
N LYS A 182 6.46 -12.93 -20.02
CA LYS A 182 5.81 -13.67 -21.11
C LYS A 182 6.08 -15.17 -21.05
N ALA A 183 7.30 -15.58 -20.69
CA ALA A 183 7.65 -16.99 -20.49
C ALA A 183 6.84 -17.64 -19.36
N LYS A 184 6.30 -16.86 -18.43
CA LYS A 184 5.39 -17.32 -17.36
C LYS A 184 3.90 -17.22 -17.72
N GLY A 185 3.57 -16.83 -18.95
CA GLY A 185 2.18 -16.66 -19.39
C GLY A 185 1.48 -15.43 -18.80
N ILE A 186 2.25 -14.46 -18.28
CA ILE A 186 1.71 -13.22 -17.73
C ILE A 186 1.43 -12.23 -18.86
N THR A 187 0.28 -11.56 -18.81
CA THR A 187 -0.06 -10.44 -19.70
C THR A 187 0.72 -9.20 -19.28
N VAL A 188 1.46 -8.60 -20.22
CA VAL A 188 2.32 -7.45 -19.98
C VAL A 188 1.72 -6.20 -20.64
N LYS A 189 1.39 -5.21 -19.81
CA LYS A 189 0.98 -3.87 -20.24
C LYS A 189 2.12 -2.89 -20.08
N ILE A 190 2.32 -2.03 -21.07
CA ILE A 190 3.29 -0.94 -20.99
C ILE A 190 2.56 0.37 -20.77
N ASN A 191 2.86 1.06 -19.66
CA ASN A 191 2.48 2.46 -19.51
C ASN A 191 3.63 3.34 -19.99
N SER A 192 3.32 4.39 -20.74
CA SER A 192 4.27 5.44 -21.09
C SER A 192 3.64 6.80 -20.83
N VAL A 193 4.31 7.60 -19.99
CA VAL A 193 3.94 8.99 -19.72
C VAL A 193 4.49 9.86 -20.85
N ILE A 194 3.60 10.58 -21.52
CA ILE A 194 3.92 11.42 -22.68
C ILE A 194 4.30 12.81 -22.18
N LEU A 195 5.57 13.16 -22.40
CA LEU A 195 6.23 14.39 -22.01
C LEU A 195 6.53 15.20 -23.30
N PRO A 196 5.76 16.26 -23.60
CA PRO A 196 5.95 17.04 -24.83
C PRO A 196 7.36 17.60 -24.94
N GLY A 197 7.97 17.47 -26.12
CA GLY A 197 9.35 17.90 -26.38
C GLY A 197 10.44 17.03 -25.73
N VAL A 198 10.08 16.01 -24.93
CA VAL A 198 11.05 15.12 -24.28
C VAL A 198 11.02 13.72 -24.88
N ASN A 199 9.85 13.06 -24.89
CA ASN A 199 9.74 11.68 -25.38
C ASN A 199 8.56 11.45 -26.33
N ASP A 200 7.77 12.48 -26.62
CA ASP A 200 6.62 12.42 -27.53
C ASP A 200 6.98 11.89 -28.93
N HIS A 201 8.13 12.31 -29.45
CA HIS A 201 8.70 11.83 -30.71
C HIS A 201 9.29 10.40 -30.61
N HIS A 202 9.56 9.91 -29.40
CA HIS A 202 10.22 8.63 -29.14
C HIS A 202 9.26 7.44 -28.98
N ILE A 203 7.97 7.72 -28.77
CA ILE A 203 7.01 6.66 -28.40
C ILE A 203 6.85 5.58 -29.46
N GLU A 204 7.05 5.89 -30.75
CA GLU A 204 7.03 4.87 -31.80
C GLU A 204 8.15 3.83 -31.60
N GLU A 205 9.35 4.26 -31.23
CA GLU A 205 10.48 3.36 -30.97
C GLU A 205 10.28 2.55 -29.68
N VAL A 206 9.74 3.18 -28.63
CA VAL A 206 9.34 2.48 -27.40
C VAL A 206 8.34 1.38 -27.74
N ALA A 207 7.26 1.71 -28.48
CA ALA A 207 6.22 0.74 -28.87
C ALA A 207 6.79 -0.42 -29.70
N LYS A 208 7.66 -0.12 -30.67
CA LYS A 208 8.33 -1.12 -31.51
C LYS A 208 9.21 -2.06 -30.68
N MET A 209 10.01 -1.51 -29.75
CA MET A 209 10.91 -2.28 -28.90
C MET A 209 10.15 -3.18 -27.92
N VAL A 210 9.14 -2.66 -27.23
CA VAL A 210 8.39 -3.48 -26.26
C VAL A 210 7.53 -4.53 -26.94
N ALA A 211 7.02 -4.25 -28.15
CA ALA A 211 6.31 -5.23 -28.96
C ALA A 211 7.22 -6.38 -29.41
N SER A 212 8.46 -6.10 -29.83
CA SER A 212 9.41 -7.16 -30.23
C SER A 212 9.81 -8.08 -29.06
N LEU A 213 9.70 -7.59 -27.83
CA LEU A 213 9.93 -8.34 -26.59
C LEU A 213 8.68 -9.09 -26.09
N GLY A 214 7.52 -8.88 -26.71
CA GLY A 214 6.29 -9.62 -26.44
C GLY A 214 5.28 -8.94 -25.52
N ALA A 215 5.37 -7.63 -25.29
CA ALA A 215 4.30 -6.89 -24.60
C ALA A 215 2.96 -7.02 -25.36
N ASP A 216 1.84 -6.99 -24.63
CA ASP A 216 0.50 -7.26 -25.19
C ASP A 216 -0.28 -5.98 -25.51
N VAL A 217 -0.14 -4.96 -24.66
CA VAL A 217 -0.89 -3.71 -24.78
C VAL A 217 -0.06 -2.53 -24.24
N MET A 218 -0.27 -1.36 -24.83
CA MET A 218 0.35 -0.12 -24.39
C MET A 218 -0.70 0.94 -24.02
N ASN A 219 -0.39 1.76 -23.04
CA ASN A 219 -1.20 2.87 -22.58
C ASN A 219 -0.37 4.15 -22.58
N CYS A 220 -0.65 5.05 -23.52
CA CYS A 220 0.00 6.36 -23.61
C CYS A 220 -0.78 7.38 -22.76
N ILE A 221 -0.18 7.78 -21.65
CA ILE A 221 -0.79 8.62 -20.62
C ILE A 221 -0.21 10.04 -20.73
N PRO A 222 -1.03 11.09 -20.93
CA PRO A 222 -0.48 12.44 -20.95
C PRO A 222 0.15 12.82 -19.60
N VAL A 223 1.32 13.46 -19.57
CA VAL A 223 1.85 14.01 -18.32
C VAL A 223 0.84 14.98 -17.70
N LEU A 224 0.79 14.98 -16.38
CA LEU A 224 0.15 16.04 -15.63
C LEU A 224 1.25 16.87 -14.97
N PRO A 225 1.25 18.20 -15.13
CA PRO A 225 2.19 19.05 -14.42
C PRO A 225 2.02 18.89 -12.91
N THR A 226 3.10 18.91 -12.13
CA THR A 226 3.02 18.85 -10.67
C THR A 226 4.01 19.76 -10.00
N LYS A 227 3.50 20.55 -9.06
CA LYS A 227 4.27 21.45 -8.22
C LYS A 227 5.40 20.72 -7.50
N ASP A 228 6.50 21.44 -7.32
CA ASP A 228 7.73 20.95 -6.68
C ASP A 228 8.38 19.79 -7.45
N THR A 229 8.29 19.77 -8.78
CA THR A 229 8.98 18.78 -9.63
C THR A 229 9.77 19.47 -10.74
N ALA A 230 10.78 18.79 -11.29
CA ALA A 230 11.56 19.33 -12.40
C ALA A 230 10.73 19.59 -13.67
N PHE A 231 9.57 18.92 -13.79
CA PHE A 231 8.58 19.12 -14.84
C PHE A 231 7.30 19.78 -14.31
N GLU A 232 7.42 20.71 -13.36
CA GLU A 232 6.25 21.45 -12.86
C GLU A 232 5.63 22.38 -13.92
N ASP A 233 6.47 22.96 -14.79
CA ASP A 233 6.07 23.88 -15.85
C ASP A 233 5.96 23.18 -17.22
N ILE A 234 6.03 21.85 -17.28
CA ILE A 234 5.85 21.15 -18.56
C ILE A 234 4.43 21.35 -19.08
N ASP A 235 4.28 21.60 -20.37
CA ASP A 235 2.96 21.69 -20.97
C ASP A 235 2.23 20.34 -20.92
N LYS A 236 0.94 20.39 -20.64
CA LYS A 236 0.08 19.22 -20.83
C LYS A 236 0.00 18.90 -22.33
N PRO A 237 0.19 17.63 -22.74
CA PRO A 237 0.09 17.24 -24.15
C PRO A 237 -1.25 17.66 -24.75
N SER A 238 -1.20 18.33 -25.89
CA SER A 238 -2.41 18.74 -26.61
C SER A 238 -3.18 17.51 -27.12
N GLY A 239 -4.49 17.68 -27.34
CA GLY A 239 -5.32 16.64 -27.96
C GLY A 239 -4.77 16.13 -29.29
N PRO A 240 -4.34 17.00 -30.22
CA PRO A 240 -3.66 16.60 -31.46
C PRO A 240 -2.38 15.81 -31.23
N LEU A 241 -1.50 16.25 -30.32
CA LEU A 241 -0.25 15.53 -30.00
C LEU A 241 -0.54 14.12 -29.49
N MET A 242 -1.48 13.97 -28.56
CA MET A 242 -1.87 12.65 -28.04
C MET A 242 -2.47 11.75 -29.12
N LYS A 243 -3.21 12.31 -30.10
CA LYS A 243 -3.74 11.54 -31.23
C LYS A 243 -2.61 11.01 -32.11
N GLU A 244 -1.63 11.84 -32.45
CA GLU A 244 -0.48 11.40 -33.26
C GLU A 244 0.38 10.37 -32.53
N VAL A 245 0.69 10.59 -31.24
CA VAL A 245 1.44 9.62 -30.42
C VAL A 245 0.74 8.25 -30.37
N ARG A 246 -0.58 8.24 -30.16
CA ARG A 246 -1.35 6.98 -30.17
C ARG A 246 -1.41 6.36 -31.56
N LYS A 247 -1.52 7.16 -32.62
CA LYS A 247 -1.53 6.67 -34.00
C LYS A 247 -0.21 5.98 -34.35
N VAL A 248 0.93 6.53 -33.96
CA VAL A 248 2.23 5.90 -34.23
C VAL A 248 2.47 4.65 -33.38
N ALA A 249 2.10 4.68 -32.09
CA ALA A 249 2.22 3.52 -31.21
C ALA A 249 1.33 2.34 -31.67
N LYS A 250 0.10 2.63 -32.13
CA LYS A 250 -0.87 1.62 -32.58
C LYS A 250 -0.39 0.80 -33.79
N LYS A 251 0.59 1.29 -34.55
CA LYS A 251 1.20 0.52 -35.66
C LYS A 251 1.93 -0.73 -35.16
N HIS A 252 2.42 -0.71 -33.92
CA HIS A 252 3.30 -1.75 -33.37
C HIS A 252 2.63 -2.56 -32.26
N LEU A 253 1.77 -1.93 -31.45
CA LEU A 253 1.16 -2.57 -30.29
C LEU A 253 -0.29 -2.11 -30.07
N GLY A 254 -1.14 -3.02 -29.58
CA GLY A 254 -2.51 -2.69 -29.20
C GLY A 254 -2.55 -1.59 -28.13
N LEU A 255 -3.54 -0.70 -28.19
CA LEU A 255 -3.64 0.44 -27.26
C LEU A 255 -4.84 0.34 -26.32
N MET A 256 -4.60 0.63 -25.04
CA MET A 256 -5.64 0.93 -24.07
C MET A 256 -6.09 2.38 -24.23
N THR A 257 -7.40 2.62 -24.41
CA THR A 257 -7.96 3.96 -24.63
C THR A 257 -8.92 4.42 -23.53
N HIS A 258 -9.28 3.53 -22.60
CA HIS A 258 -10.27 3.76 -21.53
C HIS A 258 -9.67 3.94 -20.14
N CYS A 259 -8.39 4.31 -20.04
CA CYS A 259 -7.71 4.51 -18.75
C CYS A 259 -8.27 5.71 -17.98
N SER A 260 -8.75 5.48 -16.75
CA SER A 260 -9.23 6.52 -15.83
C SER A 260 -8.18 7.01 -14.82
N ARG A 261 -6.92 6.53 -14.91
CA ARG A 261 -5.81 6.91 -14.01
C ARG A 261 -6.09 6.66 -12.52
N CYS A 262 -6.39 5.40 -12.21
CA CYS A 262 -6.84 4.98 -10.88
C CYS A 262 -5.82 5.31 -9.78
N ARG A 263 -6.34 5.73 -8.62
CA ARG A 263 -5.54 5.94 -7.41
C ARG A 263 -4.91 4.66 -6.87
N ALA A 264 -3.86 4.79 -6.05
CA ALA A 264 -3.25 3.63 -5.39
C ALA A 264 -4.16 2.97 -4.35
N ASP A 265 -5.24 3.65 -3.95
CA ASP A 265 -6.30 3.20 -3.06
C ASP A 265 -7.69 3.15 -3.72
N ALA A 266 -7.75 3.13 -5.06
CA ALA A 266 -9.02 3.08 -5.78
C ALA A 266 -9.77 1.75 -5.56
N ALA A 267 -11.07 1.81 -5.32
CA ALA A 267 -11.96 0.65 -5.23
C ALA A 267 -13.25 0.92 -6.01
N GLY A 268 -13.85 -0.08 -6.68
CA GLY A 268 -15.16 0.04 -7.38
C GLY A 268 -15.07 -0.18 -8.89
N LEU A 269 -15.89 0.49 -9.70
CA LEU A 269 -15.85 0.42 -11.17
C LEU A 269 -14.96 1.49 -11.81
N LEU A 270 -14.43 1.21 -13.01
CA LEU A 270 -13.49 2.13 -13.67
C LEU A 270 -14.14 3.49 -14.00
N GLY A 271 -13.72 4.53 -13.27
CA GLY A 271 -14.30 5.88 -13.39
C GLY A 271 -15.50 6.15 -12.45
N HIS A 272 -15.93 5.14 -11.69
CA HIS A 272 -16.99 5.21 -10.68
C HIS A 272 -16.51 4.48 -9.42
N ASP A 273 -15.60 5.13 -8.70
CA ASP A 273 -15.04 4.58 -7.46
C ASP A 273 -16.07 4.57 -6.33
N PHE A 274 -16.02 3.53 -5.49
CA PHE A 274 -16.79 3.43 -4.27
C PHE A 274 -16.17 4.34 -3.21
N THR A 275 -16.80 5.49 -2.95
CA THR A 275 -16.23 6.57 -2.16
C THR A 275 -16.06 6.25 -0.68
N GLU A 276 -16.92 5.39 -0.14
CA GLU A 276 -16.94 4.92 1.24
C GLU A 276 -15.69 4.10 1.57
N ALA A 277 -15.09 3.47 0.54
CA ALA A 277 -13.83 2.74 0.64
C ALA A 277 -12.71 3.58 1.26
N TYR A 278 -12.67 4.90 1.01
CA TYR A 278 -11.65 5.78 1.59
C TYR A 278 -11.77 5.93 3.11
N GLY A 279 -12.99 5.97 3.63
CA GLY A 279 -13.25 6.02 5.08
C GLY A 279 -12.85 4.70 5.74
N MET A 280 -13.25 3.59 5.13
CA MET A 280 -12.89 2.24 5.56
C MET A 280 -11.37 2.05 5.56
N LEU A 281 -10.67 2.47 4.51
CA LEU A 281 -9.21 2.37 4.41
C LEU A 281 -8.51 3.04 5.61
N ARG A 282 -8.98 4.24 6.01
CA ARG A 282 -8.43 4.94 7.18
C ARG A 282 -8.68 4.20 8.48
N GLU A 283 -9.86 3.61 8.64
CA GLU A 283 -10.19 2.77 9.80
C GLU A 283 -9.28 1.55 9.88
N TYR A 284 -9.15 0.80 8.78
CA TYR A 284 -8.29 -0.39 8.70
C TYR A 284 -6.81 -0.05 8.91
N ALA A 285 -6.35 1.11 8.47
CA ALA A 285 -4.98 1.58 8.71
C ALA A 285 -4.68 1.83 10.20
N MET A 286 -5.70 2.08 11.03
CA MET A 286 -5.55 2.24 12.48
C MET A 286 -5.56 0.91 13.24
N ARG A 287 -5.88 -0.21 12.58
CA ARG A 287 -5.86 -1.56 13.18
C ARG A 287 -4.40 -2.06 13.36
N PRO A 288 -4.16 -3.19 14.04
CA PRO A 288 -2.81 -3.75 14.21
C PRO A 288 -2.18 -4.14 12.88
N LEU A 289 -0.84 -4.09 12.79
CA LEU A 289 -0.10 -4.41 11.57
C LEU A 289 0.03 -5.91 11.26
N LYS A 290 -0.28 -6.78 12.21
CA LYS A 290 -0.29 -8.24 12.07
C LYS A 290 -1.50 -8.82 12.80
N SER A 291 -2.02 -9.96 12.34
CA SER A 291 -2.92 -10.75 13.19
C SER A 291 -2.15 -11.14 14.44
N THR A 292 -2.75 -10.85 15.57
CA THR A 292 -2.31 -11.34 16.86
C THR A 292 -3.35 -12.26 17.48
N ASP A 293 -4.28 -12.75 16.67
CA ASP A 293 -5.43 -13.53 17.15
C ASP A 293 -5.02 -14.92 17.66
N ASP A 294 -3.80 -15.35 17.37
CA ASP A 294 -3.16 -16.54 17.93
C ASP A 294 -2.50 -16.28 19.30
N ARG A 295 -2.15 -15.01 19.60
CA ARG A 295 -1.48 -14.64 20.84
C ARG A 295 -2.44 -14.78 22.02
N PRO A 296 -2.10 -15.54 23.06
CA PRO A 296 -3.07 -15.98 24.06
C PRO A 296 -3.52 -14.89 25.03
N TYR A 297 -2.83 -13.74 25.09
CA TYR A 297 -3.00 -12.76 26.16
C TYR A 297 -3.42 -11.37 25.69
N ALA A 298 -3.99 -10.57 26.58
CA ALA A 298 -4.21 -9.13 26.42
C ALA A 298 -3.67 -8.41 27.65
N ALA A 299 -2.93 -7.32 27.45
CA ALA A 299 -2.41 -6.48 28.51
C ALA A 299 -3.38 -5.34 28.83
N VAL A 300 -3.45 -4.92 30.09
CA VAL A 300 -4.40 -3.91 30.55
C VAL A 300 -3.73 -2.93 31.50
N GLY A 301 -3.84 -1.64 31.19
CA GLY A 301 -3.48 -0.55 32.09
C GLY A 301 -4.60 -0.30 33.09
N THR A 302 -4.40 -0.74 34.32
CA THR A 302 -5.36 -0.64 35.42
C THR A 302 -4.63 -0.40 36.74
N ARG A 303 -5.24 0.34 37.67
CA ARG A 303 -4.70 0.47 39.04
C ARG A 303 -5.26 -0.61 39.99
N GLU A 304 -6.49 -1.03 39.75
CA GLU A 304 -7.28 -1.85 40.68
C GLU A 304 -7.71 -3.22 40.11
N GLY A 305 -7.49 -3.48 38.82
CA GLY A 305 -7.85 -4.75 38.19
C GLY A 305 -9.33 -4.88 37.78
N ALA A 306 -10.11 -3.80 37.84
CA ALA A 306 -11.53 -3.79 37.45
C ALA A 306 -11.83 -2.89 36.23
N LEU A 307 -11.11 -1.77 36.13
CA LEU A 307 -11.31 -0.76 35.08
C LEU A 307 -10.04 -0.52 34.27
N VAL A 308 -10.21 -0.21 32.99
CA VAL A 308 -9.15 0.40 32.17
C VAL A 308 -9.11 1.89 32.50
N ASN A 309 -8.08 2.34 33.23
CA ASN A 309 -8.00 3.70 33.79
C ASN A 309 -6.57 4.24 33.90
N MET A 310 -5.64 3.64 33.15
CA MET A 310 -4.24 4.08 33.13
C MET A 310 -3.82 4.55 31.75
N HIS A 311 -3.20 5.73 31.72
CA HIS A 311 -2.44 6.18 30.57
C HIS A 311 -1.14 5.37 30.47
N LEU A 312 -0.80 4.88 29.27
CA LEU A 312 0.34 3.98 29.06
C LEU A 312 1.68 4.58 29.51
N GLY A 313 1.83 5.90 29.39
CA GLY A 313 3.03 6.62 29.83
C GLY A 313 3.30 6.54 31.33
N GLU A 314 2.24 6.41 32.12
CA GLU A 314 2.25 6.47 33.59
C GLU A 314 2.09 5.09 34.23
N ALA A 315 1.72 4.08 33.45
CA ALA A 315 1.55 2.71 33.93
C ALA A 315 2.91 2.09 34.29
N GLU A 316 3.15 1.88 35.59
CA GLU A 316 4.32 1.16 36.10
C GLU A 316 4.24 -0.34 35.82
N SER A 317 3.03 -0.86 35.60
CA SER A 317 2.78 -2.25 35.27
C SER A 317 1.52 -2.42 34.41
N LEU A 318 1.37 -3.60 33.83
CA LEU A 318 0.22 -4.01 33.03
C LEU A 318 -0.29 -5.36 33.53
N TYR A 319 -1.60 -5.48 33.65
CA TYR A 319 -2.24 -6.74 34.04
C TYR A 319 -2.48 -7.58 32.79
N ILE A 320 -2.08 -8.85 32.83
CA ILE A 320 -2.16 -9.76 31.69
C ILE A 320 -3.35 -10.69 31.86
N PHE A 321 -4.24 -10.72 30.87
CA PHE A 321 -5.45 -11.52 30.86
C PHE A 321 -5.47 -12.54 29.73
N LYS A 322 -6.04 -13.71 29.99
CA LYS A 322 -6.28 -14.78 29.01
C LYS A 322 -7.78 -15.07 28.88
N GLN A 323 -8.23 -15.41 27.67
CA GLN A 323 -9.56 -15.95 27.46
C GLN A 323 -9.67 -17.41 27.94
N THR A 324 -10.75 -17.71 28.64
CA THR A 324 -11.15 -19.05 29.11
C THR A 324 -12.57 -19.34 28.66
N PRO A 325 -13.05 -20.60 28.70
CA PRO A 325 -14.43 -20.93 28.37
C PRO A 325 -15.48 -20.22 29.23
N SER A 326 -15.11 -19.75 30.42
CA SER A 326 -15.98 -19.07 31.39
C SER A 326 -15.80 -17.55 31.46
N GLY A 327 -15.03 -16.94 30.55
CA GLY A 327 -14.74 -15.50 30.56
C GLY A 327 -13.24 -15.20 30.50
N PHE A 328 -12.78 -14.19 31.23
CA PHE A 328 -11.38 -13.78 31.23
C PHE A 328 -10.71 -14.04 32.57
N GLN A 329 -9.47 -14.49 32.53
CA GLN A 329 -8.68 -14.81 33.71
C GLN A 329 -7.43 -13.91 33.77
N PHE A 330 -7.22 -13.25 34.91
CA PHE A 330 -5.94 -12.61 35.23
C PHE A 330 -4.84 -13.66 35.40
N ILE A 331 -3.74 -13.48 34.68
CA ILE A 331 -2.60 -14.40 34.65
C ILE A 331 -1.47 -13.89 35.54
N GLU A 332 -1.03 -12.66 35.28
CA GLU A 332 0.12 -12.06 35.95
C GLU A 332 0.14 -10.53 35.75
N GLU A 333 1.01 -9.87 36.51
CA GLU A 333 1.34 -8.47 36.35
C GLU A 333 2.76 -8.35 35.75
N ARG A 334 2.90 -7.54 34.70
CA ARG A 334 4.20 -7.27 34.05
C ARG A 334 4.60 -5.83 34.27
N VAL A 335 5.78 -5.62 34.84
CA VAL A 335 6.36 -4.28 35.07
C VAL A 335 6.74 -3.66 33.72
N THR A 336 6.40 -2.39 33.52
CA THR A 336 6.77 -1.66 32.31
C THR A 336 8.22 -1.16 32.41
N PRO A 337 8.91 -0.95 31.27
CA PRO A 337 10.26 -0.39 31.31
C PRO A 337 10.27 1.04 31.89
N PRO A 338 11.35 1.43 32.60
CA PRO A 338 11.45 2.72 33.28
C PRO A 338 11.20 3.92 32.35
N ALA A 339 10.62 4.99 32.91
CA ALA A 339 10.48 6.26 32.22
C ALA A 339 11.85 6.91 31.92
N GLY A 340 11.91 7.76 30.89
CA GLY A 340 13.09 8.56 30.55
C GLY A 340 14.03 7.97 29.51
N CYS A 341 13.80 6.73 29.03
CA CYS A 341 14.68 6.09 28.03
C CYS A 341 14.34 6.42 26.56
N GLY A 342 13.41 7.35 26.31
CA GLY A 342 13.01 7.71 24.95
C GLY A 342 12.39 6.54 24.17
N ASP A 343 12.86 6.29 22.94
CA ASP A 343 12.25 5.29 22.05
C ASP A 343 12.56 3.84 22.42
N SER A 344 13.63 3.58 23.18
CA SER A 344 13.96 2.22 23.60
C SER A 344 12.92 1.65 24.55
N ARG A 345 12.37 2.48 25.47
CA ARG A 345 11.29 2.11 26.40
C ARG A 345 10.15 1.37 25.69
N TRP A 346 9.71 1.89 24.55
CA TRP A 346 8.58 1.35 23.81
C TRP A 346 8.91 0.10 23.01
N LYS A 347 10.18 -0.07 22.60
CA LYS A 347 10.65 -1.30 21.97
C LYS A 347 10.76 -2.43 23.00
N ASP A 348 11.34 -2.14 24.16
CA ASP A 348 11.47 -3.09 25.25
C ASP A 348 10.09 -3.52 25.77
N LEU A 349 9.15 -2.57 25.87
CA LEU A 349 7.75 -2.88 26.20
C LEU A 349 7.09 -3.74 25.13
N ALA A 350 7.39 -3.50 23.86
CA ALA A 350 6.84 -4.32 22.78
C ALA A 350 7.35 -5.76 22.86
N ASP A 351 8.64 -5.93 23.15
CA ASP A 351 9.26 -7.25 23.31
C ASP A 351 8.70 -7.99 24.53
N SER A 352 8.46 -7.29 25.65
CA SER A 352 7.84 -7.90 26.85
C SER A 352 6.37 -8.26 26.69
N LEU A 353 5.70 -7.76 25.64
CA LEU A 353 4.31 -8.02 25.28
C LEU A 353 4.17 -8.77 23.96
N ALA A 354 5.21 -9.46 23.50
CA ALA A 354 5.22 -10.16 22.22
C ALA A 354 4.18 -11.29 22.11
N ASP A 355 3.73 -11.83 23.25
CA ASP A 355 2.68 -12.84 23.40
C ASP A 355 1.30 -12.23 23.74
N CYS A 356 1.20 -10.90 23.81
CA CYS A 356 -0.07 -10.18 23.93
C CYS A 356 -0.59 -9.77 22.57
N ARG A 357 -1.90 -9.99 22.36
CA ARG A 357 -2.62 -9.58 21.16
C ARG A 357 -2.99 -8.12 21.12
N ALA A 358 -3.28 -7.59 22.30
CA ALA A 358 -3.69 -6.22 22.47
C ALA A 358 -3.21 -5.67 23.82
N ILE A 359 -3.20 -4.36 23.90
CA ILE A 359 -3.09 -3.60 25.14
C ILE A 359 -4.28 -2.63 25.23
N LEU A 360 -5.01 -2.70 26.34
CA LEU A 360 -6.12 -1.81 26.70
C LEU A 360 -5.57 -0.74 27.65
N VAL A 361 -5.68 0.54 27.30
CA VAL A 361 -5.23 1.68 28.13
C VAL A 361 -6.21 2.84 28.02
N GLU A 362 -6.23 3.73 29.01
CA GLU A 362 -7.07 4.93 28.95
C GLU A 362 -6.56 5.92 27.88
N GLY A 363 -5.24 5.99 27.71
CA GLY A 363 -4.62 6.86 26.72
C GLY A 363 -3.20 6.44 26.38
N VAL A 364 -2.73 6.89 25.21
CA VAL A 364 -1.36 6.68 24.74
C VAL A 364 -0.89 7.83 23.85
N GLY A 365 0.36 8.23 23.99
CA GLY A 365 0.99 9.22 23.11
C GLY A 365 1.19 8.70 21.67
N ALA A 366 1.26 9.61 20.70
CA ALA A 366 1.39 9.25 19.28
C ALA A 366 2.64 8.41 18.96
N LYS A 367 3.76 8.67 19.66
CA LYS A 367 5.03 7.95 19.48
C LYS A 367 4.99 6.50 20.00
N PRO A 368 4.61 6.23 21.27
CA PRO A 368 4.43 4.87 21.77
C PRO A 368 3.43 4.06 20.94
N LEU A 369 2.30 4.67 20.59
CA LEU A 369 1.27 4.04 19.76
C LEU A 369 1.88 3.48 18.47
N LYS A 370 2.65 4.31 17.77
CA LYS A 370 3.30 3.93 16.52
C LYS A 370 4.27 2.77 16.76
N ILE A 371 5.14 2.83 17.77
CA ILE A 371 6.15 1.79 18.03
C ILE A 371 5.49 0.44 18.34
N LEU A 372 4.48 0.42 19.21
CA LEU A 372 3.77 -0.81 19.58
C LEU A 372 3.00 -1.42 18.41
N GLN A 373 2.32 -0.58 17.61
CA GLN A 373 1.68 -1.04 16.38
C GLN A 373 2.70 -1.65 15.40
N HIS A 374 3.90 -1.06 15.27
CA HIS A 374 4.99 -1.60 14.45
C HIS A 374 5.48 -2.97 14.92
N ALA A 375 5.42 -3.24 16.22
CA ALA A 375 5.71 -4.55 16.80
C ALA A 375 4.51 -5.54 16.71
N GLY A 376 3.40 -5.10 16.11
CA GLY A 376 2.19 -5.91 15.93
C GLY A 376 1.26 -5.92 17.12
N ILE A 377 1.45 -5.09 18.15
CA ILE A 377 0.55 -5.06 19.32
C ILE A 377 -0.60 -4.09 19.03
N ARG A 378 -1.85 -4.57 19.16
CA ARG A 378 -3.05 -3.73 19.07
C ARG A 378 -3.16 -2.82 20.28
N VAL A 379 -3.08 -1.50 20.11
CA VAL A 379 -3.33 -0.56 21.20
C VAL A 379 -4.76 -0.05 21.11
N ILE A 380 -5.56 -0.25 22.17
CA ILE A 380 -6.95 0.18 22.26
C ILE A 380 -7.04 1.22 23.37
N GLN A 381 -7.47 2.42 23.01
CA GLN A 381 -7.77 3.47 23.96
C GLN A 381 -9.23 3.35 24.39
N MET A 382 -9.46 3.05 25.67
CA MET A 382 -10.78 2.97 26.26
C MET A 382 -10.73 3.27 27.75
N SER A 383 -11.86 3.72 28.29
CA SER A 383 -12.10 3.79 29.73
C SER A 383 -13.37 3.01 30.04
N GLY A 384 -13.36 2.20 31.09
CA GLY A 384 -14.50 1.34 31.45
C GLY A 384 -14.09 -0.04 31.95
N ILE A 385 -15.04 -0.97 31.97
CA ILE A 385 -14.87 -2.31 32.52
C ILE A 385 -13.90 -3.11 31.66
N ILE A 386 -12.95 -3.79 32.31
CA ILE A 386 -11.94 -4.60 31.61
C ILE A 386 -12.59 -5.68 30.72
N ASP A 387 -13.60 -6.38 31.23
CA ASP A 387 -14.30 -7.44 30.48
C ASP A 387 -14.89 -6.96 29.16
N GLU A 388 -15.47 -5.75 29.10
CA GLU A 388 -15.99 -5.19 27.85
C GLU A 388 -14.87 -4.95 26.82
N GLY A 389 -13.72 -4.47 27.31
CA GLY A 389 -12.53 -4.29 26.48
C GLY A 389 -11.97 -5.61 25.97
N LEU A 390 -11.88 -6.61 26.86
CA LEU A 390 -11.42 -7.95 26.51
C LEU A 390 -12.38 -8.64 25.54
N GLU A 391 -13.70 -8.47 25.69
CA GLU A 391 -14.66 -8.94 24.69
C GLU A 391 -14.42 -8.33 23.32
N GLY A 392 -14.16 -7.02 23.23
CA GLY A 392 -13.81 -6.37 21.98
C GLY A 392 -12.49 -6.87 21.37
N VAL A 393 -11.54 -7.25 22.23
CA VAL A 393 -10.25 -7.84 21.82
C VAL A 393 -10.41 -9.26 21.28
N TYR A 394 -11.13 -10.13 22.00
CA TYR A 394 -11.19 -11.57 21.68
C TYR A 394 -12.34 -11.95 20.74
N TYR A 395 -13.44 -11.19 20.73
CA TYR A 395 -14.60 -11.45 19.86
C TYR A 395 -14.74 -10.44 18.72
N ASN A 396 -13.75 -9.54 18.56
CA ASN A 396 -13.72 -8.50 17.52
C ASN A 396 -14.99 -7.60 17.51
N LYS A 397 -15.59 -7.40 18.69
CA LYS A 397 -16.73 -6.50 18.88
C LYS A 397 -16.26 -5.04 18.92
N GLU A 398 -17.16 -4.13 18.58
CA GLU A 398 -16.92 -2.70 18.72
C GLU A 398 -16.72 -2.34 20.20
N VAL A 399 -15.53 -1.84 20.54
CA VAL A 399 -15.24 -1.33 21.88
C VAL A 399 -15.80 0.07 21.97
N LYS A 400 -16.83 0.26 22.80
CA LYS A 400 -17.39 1.59 23.06
C LYS A 400 -16.35 2.44 23.79
N ALA A 401 -15.59 3.23 23.06
CA ALA A 401 -14.81 4.31 23.64
C ALA A 401 -15.80 5.31 24.25
N VAL A 402 -15.82 5.44 25.58
CA VAL A 402 -16.52 6.54 26.22
C VAL A 402 -15.83 7.82 25.73
N LYS A 403 -16.50 8.57 24.85
CA LYS A 403 -16.03 9.88 24.37
C LYS A 403 -15.65 10.72 25.58
N MET A 404 -14.40 11.15 25.67
CA MET A 404 -14.05 12.24 26.58
C MET A 404 -14.86 13.49 26.18
N PRO A 405 -15.44 14.22 27.15
CA PRO A 405 -15.76 15.63 26.97
C PRO A 405 -14.48 16.37 26.55
N ASP A 406 -14.65 17.45 25.78
CA ASP A 406 -13.58 18.22 25.14
C ASP A 406 -12.23 18.22 25.86
N ALA A 407 -11.23 17.74 25.12
CA ALA A 407 -9.80 17.94 25.28
C ALA A 407 -9.34 18.57 26.61
N PHE A 408 -8.83 17.73 27.51
CA PHE A 408 -7.71 18.18 28.33
C PHE A 408 -6.56 18.53 27.37
N LYS A 409 -6.36 19.83 27.14
CA LYS A 409 -5.18 20.31 26.43
C LYS A 409 -3.97 19.90 27.27
N CYS A 410 -3.03 19.21 26.63
CA CYS A 410 -1.68 19.08 27.17
C CYS A 410 -1.15 20.49 27.51
N GLY A 411 -1.12 20.83 28.80
CA GLY A 411 -0.69 22.16 29.30
C GLY A 411 -1.52 22.75 30.45
N ASP A 412 -2.81 22.44 30.61
CA ASP A 412 -3.67 23.24 31.50
C ASP A 412 -3.61 22.87 33.00
N SER A 413 -2.89 21.82 33.38
CA SER A 413 -2.54 21.56 34.79
C SER A 413 -1.21 20.83 34.99
N CYS A 414 -0.29 21.00 34.03
CA CYS A 414 1.06 20.46 34.19
C CYS A 414 1.80 21.30 35.24
N ARG A 415 2.03 20.75 36.44
CA ARG A 415 3.05 21.26 37.38
C ARG A 415 4.46 20.79 36.96
N GLY A 416 4.77 20.89 35.66
CA GLY A 416 6.04 20.45 35.09
C GLY A 416 7.01 21.62 34.97
N ASP A 417 8.20 21.44 35.54
CA ASP A 417 9.36 22.33 35.53
C ASP A 417 10.14 22.33 34.19
N ALA A 418 9.44 22.13 33.07
CA ALA A 418 10.00 22.13 31.72
C ALA A 418 11.15 21.13 31.48
N GLN A 419 11.23 20.05 32.26
CA GLN A 419 11.95 18.84 31.87
C GLN A 419 10.93 17.87 31.28
N GLY A 420 11.06 17.60 29.98
CA GLY A 420 10.02 16.96 29.15
C GLY A 420 9.47 15.63 29.70
N CYS A 421 8.27 15.27 29.23
CA CYS A 421 7.58 14.03 29.57
C CYS A 421 8.51 12.81 29.40
N ALA A 422 8.83 12.17 30.53
CA ALA A 422 9.69 11.00 30.64
C ALA A 422 8.97 9.69 30.25
#